data_AF-A0A351DSG3-F1
#
_entry.id   AF-A0A351DSG3-F1
#
_cell.length_a   1.000
_cell.length_b   1.000
_cell.length_c   1.000
_cell.angle_alpha   90.00
_cell.angle_beta   90.00
_cell.angle_gamma   90.00
#
_symmetry.space_group_name_H-M   'P 1'
#
loop_
_entity.id
_entity.type
_entity.pdbx_description
1 polymer ?
#
loop_
_entity_poly.entity_id
_entity_poly.type
_entity_poly.pdbx_seq_one_letter_code
_entity_poly.pdbx_strand_id
1 'polypeptide(L)'
;HYICPQFAITDINFQRVPIVDTSNPFIARWIPTADESMVVIRFANPRGIDFPYLLSMIHDSFMSRPNSIVIPGGKMALALQLILTPMIWKLASESRRLRD
;
A
#
# COMPACT_ATOMS: atom_id res chain seq x y z
N HIS A 1 7.77 8.23 -20.96
CA HIS A 1 8.54 9.08 -20.02
C HIS A 1 7.63 9.98 -19.15
N TYR A 2 6.48 9.50 -18.65
CA TYR A 2 5.51 10.37 -17.96
C TYR A 2 4.96 9.77 -16.67
N ILE A 3 4.67 8.46 -16.67
CA ILE A 3 4.04 7.80 -15.52
C ILE A 3 5.08 7.36 -14.48
N CYS A 4 6.09 6.59 -14.87
CA CYS A 4 7.06 6.02 -13.92
C CYS A 4 7.75 7.03 -12.98
N PRO A 5 8.15 8.24 -13.44
CA PRO A 5 8.74 9.24 -12.53
C PRO A 5 7.81 9.68 -11.39
N GLN A 6 6.49 9.60 -11.57
CA GLN A 6 5.52 10.01 -10.54
C GLN A 6 5.58 9.11 -9.30
N PHE A 7 5.94 7.83 -9.45
CA PHE A 7 6.07 6.90 -8.33
C PHE A 7 7.28 7.20 -7.42
N ALA A 8 8.17 8.10 -7.84
CA ALA A 8 9.31 8.54 -7.03
C ALA A 8 8.96 9.70 -6.08
N ILE A 9 7.88 10.45 -6.36
CA ILE A 9 7.47 11.64 -5.59
C ILE A 9 6.31 11.36 -4.61
N THR A 10 5.69 10.19 -4.68
CA THR A 10 4.63 9.76 -3.76
C THR A 10 5.18 9.40 -2.38
N ASP A 11 4.49 9.81 -1.31
CA ASP A 11 4.81 9.43 0.07
C ASP A 11 4.60 7.94 0.35
N ILE A 12 3.56 7.35 -0.24
CA ILE A 12 3.21 5.94 -0.07
C ILE A 12 2.85 5.33 -1.42
N ASN A 13 3.49 4.22 -1.77
CA ASN A 13 3.19 3.44 -2.96
C ASN A 13 2.49 2.14 -2.58
N PHE A 14 1.35 1.86 -3.22
CA PHE A 14 0.67 0.56 -3.18
C PHE A 14 0.86 -0.11 -4.54
N GLN A 15 1.77 -1.07 -4.61
CA GLN A 15 2.07 -1.81 -5.84
C GLN A 15 1.44 -3.19 -5.78
N ARG A 16 0.45 -3.43 -6.63
CA ARG A 16 -0.15 -4.76 -6.78
C ARG A 16 0.72 -5.64 -7.68
N VAL A 17 1.02 -6.85 -7.21
CA VAL A 17 1.87 -7.82 -7.87
C VAL A 17 1.10 -9.14 -8.00
N PRO A 18 0.71 -9.56 -9.21
CA PRO A 18 0.12 -10.88 -9.43
C PRO A 18 1.09 -11.99 -9.01
N ILE A 19 0.57 -13.01 -8.34
CA ILE A 19 1.33 -14.23 -7.99
C ILE A 19 0.98 -15.43 -8.89
N VAL A 20 0.27 -15.16 -9.98
CA VAL A 20 -0.06 -16.09 -11.06
C VAL A 20 0.78 -15.81 -12.31
N ASP A 21 0.80 -16.75 -13.26
CA ASP A 21 1.56 -16.59 -14.49
C ASP A 21 1.04 -15.39 -15.31
N THR A 22 1.91 -14.39 -15.44
CA THR A 22 1.70 -13.17 -16.23
C THR A 22 2.84 -12.96 -17.23
N SER A 23 3.59 -14.02 -17.55
CA SER A 23 4.75 -13.99 -18.46
C SER A 23 4.40 -13.52 -19.87
N ASN A 24 3.20 -13.87 -20.36
CA ASN A 24 2.64 -13.34 -21.59
C ASN A 24 1.26 -12.68 -21.34
N PRO A 25 1.21 -11.35 -21.18
CA PRO A 25 -0.04 -10.65 -20.88
C PRO A 25 -1.02 -10.60 -22.07
N PHE A 26 -0.58 -10.87 -23.30
CA PHE A 26 -1.42 -10.79 -24.49
C PHE A 26 -2.35 -11.99 -24.69
N ILE A 27 -2.10 -13.10 -23.99
CA ILE A 27 -2.91 -14.32 -24.05
C ILE A 27 -3.69 -14.57 -22.76
N ALA A 28 -3.69 -13.62 -21.83
CA ALA A 28 -4.38 -13.74 -20.56
C ALA A 28 -5.90 -13.87 -20.78
N ARG A 29 -6.51 -14.91 -20.20
CA ARG A 29 -7.94 -15.17 -20.33
C ARG A 29 -8.79 -14.30 -19.40
N TRP A 30 -8.25 -13.93 -18.24
CA TRP A 30 -8.89 -13.04 -17.28
C TRP A 30 -7.83 -12.24 -16.51
N ILE A 31 -8.28 -11.18 -15.85
CA ILE A 31 -7.42 -10.34 -15.00
C ILE A 31 -7.21 -11.08 -13.67
N PRO A 32 -5.96 -11.18 -13.15
CA PRO A 32 -5.72 -11.75 -11.83
C PRO A 32 -6.62 -11.10 -10.77
N THR A 33 -7.26 -11.92 -9.96
CA THR A 33 -8.13 -11.50 -8.86
C THR A 33 -7.32 -11.00 -7.66
N ALA A 34 -7.98 -10.42 -6.66
CA ALA A 34 -7.31 -9.88 -5.48
C ALA A 34 -6.55 -10.99 -4.72
N ASP A 35 -7.12 -12.18 -4.62
CA ASP A 35 -6.52 -13.34 -3.95
C ASP A 35 -5.36 -13.95 -4.75
N GLU A 36 -5.32 -13.73 -6.06
CA GLU A 36 -4.21 -14.08 -6.96
C GLU A 36 -3.12 -12.99 -7.01
N SER A 37 -3.09 -12.08 -6.04
CA SER A 37 -2.13 -10.99 -5.99
C SER A 37 -1.69 -10.66 -4.57
N MET A 38 -0.48 -10.12 -4.47
CA MET A 38 0.03 -9.44 -3.27
C MET A 38 0.09 -7.94 -3.52
N VAL A 39 0.15 -7.14 -2.47
CA VAL A 39 0.38 -5.70 -2.55
C VAL A 39 1.60 -5.33 -1.72
N VAL A 40 2.56 -4.68 -2.36
CA VAL A 40 3.73 -4.09 -1.68
C VAL A 40 3.38 -2.64 -1.33
N ILE A 41 3.43 -2.32 -0.04
CA ILE A 41 3.21 -0.98 0.46
C ILE A 41 4.54 -0.41 0.92
N ARG A 42 5.05 0.59 0.18
CA ARG A 42 6.31 1.26 0.50
C ARG A 42 6.04 2.66 1.02
N PHE A 43 6.64 2.98 2.16
CA PHE A 43 6.66 4.32 2.73
C PHE A 43 7.97 5.04 2.35
N ALA A 44 7.87 6.26 1.83
CA ALA A 44 9.03 7.10 1.52
C ALA A 44 9.79 7.47 2.80
N ASN A 45 9.05 7.77 3.87
CA ASN A 45 9.57 7.99 5.21
C ASN A 45 8.83 7.06 6.20
N PRO A 46 9.47 6.02 6.74
CA PRO A 46 8.83 5.07 7.66
C PRO A 46 8.66 5.61 9.10
N ARG A 47 9.13 6.84 9.40
CA ARG A 47 9.03 7.40 10.76
C ARG A 47 7.57 7.62 11.14
N GLY A 48 7.19 7.13 12.32
CA GLY A 48 5.83 7.23 12.85
C GLY A 48 4.86 6.16 12.35
N ILE A 49 5.33 5.23 11.50
CA ILE A 49 4.55 4.06 11.09
C ILE A 49 4.81 2.91 12.06
N ASP A 50 3.75 2.38 12.66
CA ASP A 50 3.82 1.21 13.54
C ASP A 50 3.66 -0.07 12.72
N PHE A 51 4.78 -0.58 12.18
CA PHE A 51 4.78 -1.84 11.43
C PHE A 51 4.37 -3.06 12.27
N PRO A 52 4.81 -3.23 13.53
CA PRO A 52 4.29 -4.29 14.39
C PRO A 52 2.77 -4.30 14.52
N TYR A 53 2.13 -3.13 14.64
CA TYR A 53 0.67 -3.01 14.63
C TYR A 53 0.07 -3.42 13.28
N LEU A 54 0.64 -2.97 12.16
CA LEU A 54 0.14 -3.35 10.83
C LEU A 54 0.26 -4.87 10.60
N LEU A 55 1.37 -5.49 11.04
CA LEU A 55 1.61 -6.92 10.92
C LEU A 55 0.62 -7.75 11.74
N SER A 56 0.27 -7.29 12.95
CA SER A 56 -0.69 -8.00 13.80
C SER A 56 -2.13 -7.87 13.30
N MET A 57 -2.48 -6.72 12.72
CA MET A 57 -3.83 -6.45 12.22
C MET A 57 -4.09 -7.04 10.82
N ILE A 58 -3.05 -7.10 9.98
CA ILE A 58 -3.16 -7.62 8.61
C ILE A 58 -2.58 -9.02 8.58
N HIS A 59 -3.44 -10.03 8.74
CA HIS A 59 -3.01 -11.43 8.72
C HIS A 59 -2.23 -11.77 7.42
N ASP A 60 -1.26 -12.67 7.51
CA ASP A 60 -0.35 -13.06 6.40
C ASP A 60 0.48 -11.93 5.78
N SER A 61 0.58 -10.78 6.45
CA SER A 61 1.51 -9.74 6.03
C SER A 61 2.91 -9.99 6.58
N PHE A 62 3.91 -9.48 5.87
CA PHE A 62 5.30 -9.58 6.27
C PHE A 62 6.12 -8.39 5.78
N MET A 63 7.27 -8.14 6.40
CA MET A 63 8.18 -7.08 5.99
C MET A 63 9.11 -7.56 4.88
N SER A 64 9.17 -6.84 3.76
CA SER A 64 10.14 -7.10 2.68
C SER A 64 11.39 -6.22 2.76
N ARG A 65 11.26 -5.01 3.33
CA ARG A 65 12.34 -4.08 3.68
C ARG A 65 11.94 -3.29 4.93
N PRO A 66 12.88 -2.61 5.62
CA PRO A 66 12.56 -1.81 6.80
C PRO A 66 11.49 -0.71 6.59
N ASN A 67 11.24 -0.29 5.35
CA ASN A 67 10.23 0.71 5.00
C ASN A 67 9.11 0.15 4.10
N SER A 68 8.98 -1.16 3.97
CA SER A 68 7.92 -1.78 3.17
C SER A 68 7.34 -3.05 3.77
N ILE A 69 6.02 -3.13 3.71
CA ILE A 69 5.22 -4.28 4.12
C ILE A 69 4.56 -4.89 2.87
N VAL A 70 4.48 -6.21 2.82
CA VAL A 70 3.76 -6.96 1.79
C VAL A 70 2.51 -7.54 2.43
N ILE A 71 1.38 -7.39 1.75
CA ILE A 71 0.08 -7.87 2.22
C ILE A 71 -0.62 -8.70 1.14
N PRO A 72 -1.54 -9.60 1.51
CA PRO A 72 -2.46 -10.23 0.56
C PRO A 72 -3.33 -9.19 -0.15
N GLY A 73 -3.56 -9.36 -1.45
CA GLY A 73 -4.32 -8.41 -2.26
C GLY A 73 -5.76 -8.21 -1.80
N GLY A 74 -6.41 -9.28 -1.33
CA GLY A 74 -7.75 -9.21 -0.72
C GLY A 74 -7.84 -8.32 0.53
N LYS A 75 -6.71 -8.01 1.18
CA LYS A 75 -6.62 -7.18 2.40
C LYS A 75 -6.25 -5.72 2.12
N MET A 76 -6.19 -5.31 0.85
CA MET A 76 -5.81 -3.94 0.47
C MET A 76 -6.72 -2.86 1.08
N ALA A 77 -8.04 -3.09 1.11
CA ALA A 77 -8.99 -2.14 1.68
C ALA A 77 -8.77 -1.91 3.19
N LEU A 78 -8.53 -2.99 3.94
CA LEU A 78 -8.17 -2.93 5.36
C LEU A 78 -6.86 -2.17 5.57
N ALA A 79 -5.84 -2.46 4.75
CA ALA A 79 -4.56 -1.77 4.84
C ALA A 79 -4.69 -0.26 4.58
N LEU A 80 -5.45 0.13 3.56
CA LEU A 80 -5.75 1.54 3.29
C LEU A 80 -6.42 2.21 4.50
N GLN A 81 -7.39 1.54 5.13
CA GLN A 81 -8.06 2.07 6.31
C GLN A 81 -7.09 2.25 7.48
N LEU A 82 -6.29 1.23 7.82
CA LEU A 82 -5.36 1.29 8.94
C LEU A 82 -4.25 2.34 8.73
N ILE A 83 -3.79 2.51 7.49
CA ILE A 83 -2.68 3.42 7.15
C ILE A 83 -3.17 4.86 6.95
N LEU A 84 -4.21 5.08 6.14
CA LEU A 84 -4.59 6.42 5.69
C LEU A 84 -5.56 7.12 6.63
N THR A 85 -6.43 6.41 7.34
CA THR A 85 -7.39 7.03 8.28
C THR A 85 -6.72 7.96 9.29
N PRO A 86 -5.68 7.54 10.05
CA PRO A 86 -5.03 8.44 11.00
C PRO A 86 -4.33 9.63 10.31
N MET A 87 -3.79 9.44 9.11
CA MET A 87 -3.13 10.51 8.35
C MET A 87 -4.13 11.57 7.88
N ILE A 88 -5.29 11.14 7.37
CA ILE A 88 -6.37 12.03 6.94
C ILE A 88 -6.93 12.81 8.14
N TRP A 89 -7.12 12.16 9.28
CA TRP A 89 -7.57 12.85 10.50
C TRP A 89 -6.58 13.91 10.97
N LYS A 90 -5.27 13.62 10.92
CA LYS A 90 -4.22 14.57 11.24
C LYS A 90 -4.24 15.77 10.29
N LEU A 91 -4.33 15.54 8.98
CA LEU A 91 -4.43 16.62 7.99
C LEU A 91 -5.67 17.50 8.22
N ALA A 92 -6.81 16.88 8.50
CA ALA A 92 -8.06 17.60 8.74
C ALA A 92 -8.03 18.41 10.05
N SER A 93 -7.42 17.89 11.12
CA SER A 93 -7.29 18.62 12.38
C SER A 93 -6.32 19.78 12.28
N GLU A 94 -5.18 19.60 11.61
CA GLU A 94 -4.20 20.66 11.36
C GLU A 94 -4.80 21.77 10.48
N SER A 95 -5.55 21.40 9.44
CA SER A 95 -6.23 22.38 8.58
C SER A 95 -7.26 23.22 9.33
N ARG A 96 -8.00 22.66 10.29
CA ARG A 96 -8.94 23.44 11.13
C ARG A 96 -8.20 24.43 12.01
N ARG A 97 -7.16 23.97 12.70
CA ARG A 97 -6.34 24.81 13.59
C ARG A 97 -5.70 26.02 12.89
N LEU A 98 -5.35 25.89 11.61
CA LEU A 98 -4.76 26.99 10.83
C LEU A 98 -5.80 28.02 10.32
N ARG A 99 -7.09 27.68 10.37
CA ARG A 99 -8.19 28.57 9.96
C ARG A 99 -8.76 29.39 11.11
N ASP A 100 -8.60 28.88 12.34
CA ASP A 100 -8.93 29.57 13.59
C ASP A 100 -7.78 30.51 14.00
#